data_AF-A0A7I4YAA4-F1
#
_entry.id   AF-A0A7I4YAA4-F1
#
_cell.length_a   1.000
_cell.length_b   1.000
_cell.length_c   1.000
_cell.angle_alpha   90.00
_cell.angle_beta   90.00
_cell.angle_gamma   90.00
#
_symmetry.space_group_name_H-M   'P 1'
#
loop_
_entity.id
_entity.type
_entity.pdbx_description
1 polymer ?
#
loop_
_entity_poly.entity_id
_entity_poly.type
_entity_poly.pdbx_seq_one_letter_code
_entity_poly.pdbx_strand_id
1 'polypeptide(L)'
;MEFMQSWQACNNRHRQSLLGEHYVPIVREQLMHRKRNYQRKSTTSSGNNAAIPWMVLQLRSDALCTRLRPRRPKLHSAAAHDGVCRKTDHNTKPRHHNCRLLHGDSALTSLRCPYLKEIVSCQPGRPALQIVNNPHLTIVEIPTTTVVPVNEKVIIIDRNAQLSPVIIKQLRLICPLCDIQNDYSTCSELDVIGDVELFVKKCAGQPIITFKTGVEQQLILTEEQITRLFENAVEVQMCLAVKMSSIQQLVFPKLMQWRSCAPGKNALAVVNNPQLEILSFPACTNPRCIENIVVEGNPYLPTEQINVIHGFCINCHLEYYAPACGLGNRTFTPQQLVRACAGKHVIVPPANSPGIIIYSKDVTEVELNRFCSNAVYMQACIVMEGSPFTSLQCPYLEKIVPCQPGRAVFEITGNNALSEVVISKTVIFPEGEKVVTVTGNPLLSPSTITQLKGICPYCDISDVYSKCRWVQTFGSVEEIVEECAGQPIIMGGLEFTL
;
A
#
# COMPACT_ATOMS: atom_id res chain seq x y z
N MET A 1 -50.21 -6.36 5.75
CA MET A 1 -49.31 -7.48 5.42
C MET A 1 -48.36 -6.97 4.34
N GLU A 2 -47.06 -6.87 4.55
CA GLU A 2 -46.27 -7.23 5.74
C GLU A 2 -45.33 -6.08 6.12
N PHE A 3 -45.33 -5.67 7.39
CA PHE A 3 -44.43 -4.64 7.93
C PHE A 3 -44.21 -4.84 9.44
N MET A 4 -44.05 -6.09 9.86
CA MET A 4 -43.80 -6.49 11.25
C MET A 4 -42.94 -7.77 11.29
N GLN A 5 -41.62 -7.62 11.44
CA GLN A 5 -40.69 -8.60 12.06
C GLN A 5 -39.23 -8.12 11.96
N SER A 6 -38.79 -7.21 12.84
CA SER A 6 -37.38 -7.10 13.32
C SER A 6 -37.24 -5.99 14.38
N TRP A 7 -37.93 -6.11 15.53
CA TRP A 7 -37.79 -5.13 16.62
C TRP A 7 -38.05 -5.71 18.02
N GLN A 8 -37.50 -6.89 18.33
CA GLN A 8 -37.64 -7.51 19.66
C GLN A 8 -36.55 -8.56 19.96
N ALA A 9 -35.27 -8.13 20.05
CA ALA A 9 -34.14 -9.04 20.32
C ALA A 9 -32.95 -8.41 21.07
N CYS A 10 -33.17 -7.44 21.98
CA CYS A 10 -32.08 -6.92 22.83
C CYS A 10 -32.55 -6.49 24.23
N ASN A 11 -33.17 -7.41 24.97
CA ASN A 11 -33.30 -7.30 26.42
C ASN A 11 -33.40 -8.70 27.05
N ASN A 12 -33.09 -8.82 28.34
CA ASN A 12 -33.13 -10.04 29.16
C ASN A 12 -32.23 -11.23 28.70
N ARG A 13 -31.01 -11.31 29.26
CA ARG A 13 -30.53 -12.59 29.82
C ARG A 13 -29.44 -12.40 30.89
N HIS A 14 -29.79 -12.67 32.15
CA HIS A 14 -28.82 -12.83 33.24
C HIS A 14 -29.39 -13.82 34.27
N ARG A 15 -28.66 -14.91 34.55
CA ARG A 15 -29.05 -16.06 35.41
C ARG A 15 -30.18 -16.95 34.80
N GLN A 16 -30.26 -18.25 35.07
CA GLN A 16 -29.42 -19.11 35.93
C GLN A 16 -29.42 -20.59 35.48
N SER A 17 -28.23 -21.22 35.42
CA SER A 17 -27.98 -22.66 35.70
C SER A 17 -28.67 -23.74 34.81
N LEU A 18 -28.34 -25.04 34.85
CA LEU A 18 -27.44 -25.88 35.70
C LEU A 18 -26.96 -27.10 34.85
N LEU A 19 -26.07 -27.94 35.41
CA LEU A 19 -25.50 -29.20 34.86
C LEU A 19 -24.49 -29.04 33.69
N GLY A 20 -23.31 -29.69 33.68
CA GLY A 20 -22.66 -30.45 34.76
C GLY A 20 -21.29 -31.03 34.36
N GLU A 21 -20.36 -31.10 35.33
CA GLU A 21 -19.19 -32.01 35.48
C GLU A 21 -18.10 -32.02 34.36
N HIS A 22 -16.78 -32.08 34.64
CA HIS A 22 -16.06 -32.65 35.80
C HIS A 22 -14.99 -31.75 36.46
N TYR A 23 -14.65 -32.12 37.72
CA TYR A 23 -13.44 -31.76 38.51
C TYR A 23 -12.15 -32.44 37.92
N VAL A 24 -10.90 -32.35 38.43
CA VAL A 24 -10.32 -32.06 39.78
C VAL A 24 -8.95 -31.27 39.64
N PRO A 25 -8.07 -31.04 40.65
CA PRO A 25 -7.74 -29.69 41.13
C PRO A 25 -6.24 -29.26 41.03
N ILE A 26 -5.90 -28.10 41.63
CA ILE A 26 -4.82 -28.02 42.64
C ILE A 26 -5.08 -26.87 43.66
N VAL A 27 -4.57 -27.08 44.87
CA VAL A 27 -4.67 -26.33 46.15
C VAL A 27 -4.05 -24.91 46.02
N ARG A 28 -4.70 -23.79 46.44
CA ARG A 28 -4.66 -23.11 47.78
C ARG A 28 -3.20 -22.82 48.27
N GLU A 29 -2.81 -21.76 49.01
CA GLU A 29 -3.40 -20.56 49.66
C GLU A 29 -2.21 -19.65 50.15
N GLN A 30 -2.22 -18.52 50.92
CA GLN A 30 -3.21 -17.70 51.67
C GLN A 30 -2.62 -16.26 51.97
N LEU A 31 -3.50 -15.25 52.17
CA LEU A 31 -3.44 -14.12 53.15
C LEU A 31 -2.38 -12.96 53.16
N MET A 32 -2.94 -11.72 53.12
CA MET A 32 -2.90 -10.66 54.17
C MET A 32 -2.00 -9.38 54.14
N HIS A 33 -2.64 -8.32 54.67
CA HIS A 33 -2.14 -7.05 55.23
C HIS A 33 -1.56 -5.99 54.25
N ARG A 34 -1.76 -4.67 54.48
CA ARG A 34 -2.23 -3.94 55.69
C ARG A 34 -3.49 -3.07 55.48
N LYS A 35 -4.23 -2.83 56.58
CA LYS A 35 -5.14 -1.67 56.82
C LYS A 35 -4.31 -0.54 57.49
N ARG A 36 -4.62 0.77 57.44
CA ARG A 36 -5.70 1.51 58.16
C ARG A 36 -5.64 2.99 57.71
N ASN A 37 -6.75 3.64 57.36
CA ASN A 37 -7.71 4.43 58.17
C ASN A 37 -7.22 5.80 58.72
N TYR A 38 -7.90 6.88 58.32
CA TYR A 38 -8.66 7.81 59.18
C TYR A 38 -9.73 8.50 58.26
N GLN A 39 -11.04 8.63 58.52
CA GLN A 39 -11.87 9.05 59.68
C GLN A 39 -11.84 10.57 59.97
N ARG A 40 -12.95 11.27 60.32
CA ARG A 40 -14.42 10.98 60.21
C ARG A 40 -15.24 12.24 60.63
N LYS A 41 -16.41 12.49 60.01
CA LYS A 41 -17.65 13.17 60.50
C LYS A 41 -18.49 13.56 59.27
N SER A 42 -19.79 13.28 59.06
CA SER A 42 -21.00 13.14 59.91
C SER A 42 -21.58 14.50 60.35
N THR A 43 -22.90 14.77 60.27
CA THR A 43 -24.07 13.86 60.23
C THR A 43 -25.33 14.56 59.65
N THR A 44 -26.35 13.77 59.24
CA THR A 44 -27.82 14.13 59.13
C THR A 44 -28.26 15.25 58.14
N SER A 45 -29.44 15.21 57.50
CA SER A 45 -30.51 14.18 57.36
C SER A 45 -31.57 14.59 56.31
N SER A 46 -32.44 13.65 55.94
CA SER A 46 -33.72 13.85 55.21
C SER A 46 -33.61 14.25 53.73
N GLY A 47 -34.33 13.54 52.85
CA GLY A 47 -34.33 13.78 51.40
C GLY A 47 -35.67 14.31 50.88
N ASN A 48 -35.66 14.70 49.61
CA ASN A 48 -36.84 14.66 48.73
C ASN A 48 -36.44 14.83 47.26
N ASN A 49 -37.32 14.44 46.34
CA ASN A 49 -37.15 14.68 44.90
C ASN A 49 -37.32 16.18 44.58
N ALA A 50 -36.31 16.79 43.95
CA ALA A 50 -36.42 18.10 43.30
C ALA A 50 -35.42 18.20 42.15
N ALA A 51 -35.75 18.98 41.12
CA ALA A 51 -34.90 19.16 39.94
C ALA A 51 -33.67 20.05 40.23
N ILE A 52 -32.52 19.71 39.62
CA ILE A 52 -31.34 20.58 39.62
C ILE A 52 -31.61 21.82 38.73
N PRO A 53 -31.23 23.05 39.14
CA PRO A 53 -31.58 24.26 38.40
C PRO A 53 -30.88 24.34 37.04
N TRP A 54 -31.60 24.81 36.03
CA TRP A 54 -31.03 25.24 34.75
C TRP A 54 -30.41 26.63 34.92
N MET A 55 -29.08 26.74 34.83
CA MET A 55 -28.41 28.03 34.78
C MET A 55 -28.16 28.43 33.31
N VAL A 56 -28.42 29.69 32.97
CA VAL A 56 -28.57 30.17 31.59
C VAL A 56 -27.41 31.09 31.19
N LEU A 57 -26.84 30.86 30.00
CA LEU A 57 -26.14 31.90 29.24
C LEU A 57 -26.84 32.11 27.88
N GLN A 58 -26.63 33.29 27.29
CA GLN A 58 -27.41 33.79 26.15
C GLN A 58 -26.60 33.81 24.85
N LEU A 59 -27.29 33.64 23.73
CA LEU A 59 -26.88 34.16 22.42
C LEU A 59 -27.82 35.31 22.05
N ARG A 60 -27.28 36.46 21.62
CA ARG A 60 -28.09 37.56 21.06
C ARG A 60 -28.32 37.33 19.56
N SER A 61 -29.53 36.93 19.20
CA SER A 61 -29.89 36.54 17.83
C SER A 61 -30.19 37.74 16.91
N ASP A 62 -29.30 38.01 15.95
CA ASP A 62 -29.57 38.82 14.73
C ASP A 62 -28.81 38.25 13.50
N ALA A 63 -28.29 37.03 13.57
CA ALA A 63 -27.41 36.47 12.55
C ALA A 63 -28.20 35.75 11.43
N LEU A 64 -28.39 36.44 10.29
CA LEU A 64 -28.76 35.82 9.03
C LEU A 64 -27.51 35.22 8.36
N CYS A 65 -27.45 33.89 8.28
CA CYS A 65 -26.50 33.18 7.43
C CYS A 65 -27.22 32.55 6.23
N THR A 66 -26.81 32.86 5.01
CA THR A 66 -27.45 32.39 3.77
C THR A 66 -26.70 31.22 3.15
N ARG A 67 -27.45 30.23 2.62
CA ARG A 67 -26.93 29.06 1.92
C ARG A 67 -27.46 29.02 0.49
N LEU A 68 -26.56 28.98 -0.48
CA LEU A 68 -26.88 28.77 -1.90
C LEU A 68 -26.68 27.29 -2.27
N ARG A 69 -27.61 26.73 -3.06
CA ARG A 69 -27.46 25.41 -3.72
C ARG A 69 -27.51 25.62 -5.25
N PRO A 70 -26.73 24.89 -6.06
CA PRO A 70 -26.87 24.90 -7.52
C PRO A 70 -28.21 24.25 -7.94
N ARG A 71 -28.78 24.71 -9.07
CA ARG A 71 -29.98 24.09 -9.67
C ARG A 71 -29.59 22.88 -10.52
N ARG A 72 -30.24 21.73 -10.30
CA ARG A 72 -30.33 20.59 -11.24
C ARG A 72 -31.76 20.04 -11.29
N PRO A 73 -32.16 19.31 -12.35
CA PRO A 73 -33.53 18.81 -12.52
C PRO A 73 -33.91 17.75 -11.47
N LYS A 74 -35.21 17.56 -11.26
CA LYS A 74 -35.75 16.56 -10.33
C LYS A 74 -35.68 15.14 -10.91
N LEU A 75 -35.17 14.20 -10.14
CA LEU A 75 -35.63 12.80 -10.12
C LEU A 75 -35.60 12.30 -8.66
N HIS A 76 -36.31 11.21 -8.35
CA HIS A 76 -36.65 10.86 -6.96
C HIS A 76 -35.55 10.10 -6.20
N SER A 77 -35.20 10.55 -4.98
CA SER A 77 -34.71 9.68 -3.90
C SER A 77 -34.86 10.31 -2.50
N ALA A 78 -34.77 9.44 -1.49
CA ALA A 78 -34.49 9.62 -0.05
C ALA A 78 -34.70 10.98 0.67
N ALA A 79 -35.30 10.91 1.86
CA ALA A 79 -35.48 12.06 2.76
C ALA A 79 -34.15 12.52 3.39
N ALA A 80 -33.70 13.73 3.05
CA ALA A 80 -32.61 14.41 3.76
C ALA A 80 -33.14 15.18 4.98
N HIS A 81 -32.46 15.10 6.12
CA HIS A 81 -32.78 15.94 7.28
C HIS A 81 -32.30 17.38 7.06
N ASP A 82 -33.24 18.28 6.73
CA ASP A 82 -32.94 19.70 6.53
C ASP A 82 -32.58 20.43 7.84
N GLY A 83 -31.37 20.97 7.90
CA GLY A 83 -30.97 21.98 8.89
C GLY A 83 -31.30 23.39 8.37
N VAL A 84 -32.30 24.04 8.99
CA VAL A 84 -32.73 25.40 8.62
C VAL A 84 -32.83 26.28 9.87
N CYS A 85 -32.08 27.40 9.87
CA CYS A 85 -32.32 28.50 10.79
C CYS A 85 -33.60 29.24 10.37
N ARG A 86 -34.76 28.72 10.80
CA ARG A 86 -36.06 29.37 10.52
C ARG A 86 -36.21 30.63 11.36
N LYS A 87 -36.66 31.71 10.73
CA LYS A 87 -37.43 32.76 11.43
C LYS A 87 -38.64 32.13 12.12
N THR A 88 -38.95 32.62 13.31
CA THR A 88 -40.30 32.60 13.88
C THR A 88 -40.70 34.05 14.12
N ASP A 89 -41.97 34.37 13.88
CA ASP A 89 -42.46 35.75 13.93
C ASP A 89 -42.44 36.35 15.35
N HIS A 90 -42.64 37.67 15.43
CA HIS A 90 -42.67 38.39 16.69
C HIS A 90 -43.75 37.85 17.65
N ASN A 91 -43.49 37.98 18.95
CA ASN A 91 -44.31 37.50 20.08
C ASN A 91 -44.35 35.98 20.30
N THR A 92 -43.21 35.40 20.69
CA THR A 92 -43.16 34.46 21.84
C THR A 92 -41.76 34.39 22.47
N LYS A 93 -41.63 33.73 23.63
CA LYS A 93 -40.36 33.59 24.38
C LYS A 93 -39.22 33.05 23.50
N PRO A 94 -37.96 33.50 23.72
CA PRO A 94 -36.82 33.07 22.92
C PRO A 94 -36.61 31.55 23.01
N ARG A 95 -36.42 30.90 21.86
CA ARG A 95 -36.07 29.48 21.77
C ARG A 95 -34.57 29.36 21.50
N HIS A 96 -33.93 28.38 22.15
CA HIS A 96 -32.50 28.13 21.97
C HIS A 96 -32.21 27.57 20.57
N HIS A 97 -31.26 28.18 19.86
CA HIS A 97 -30.80 27.72 18.56
C HIS A 97 -29.42 27.07 18.69
N ASN A 98 -29.36 25.75 18.52
CA ASN A 98 -28.09 25.03 18.41
C ASN A 98 -27.65 25.00 16.94
N CYS A 99 -26.51 25.61 16.63
CA CYS A 99 -25.79 25.31 15.38
C CYS A 99 -25.37 23.83 15.41
N ARG A 100 -25.77 23.06 14.40
CA ARG A 100 -25.49 21.62 14.29
C ARG A 100 -24.38 21.38 13.26
N LEU A 101 -23.48 20.45 13.60
CA LEU A 101 -22.36 19.97 12.79
C LEU A 101 -22.69 19.82 11.30
N LEU A 102 -21.78 20.31 10.45
CA LEU A 102 -21.74 20.03 9.01
C LEU A 102 -20.59 19.03 8.77
N HIS A 103 -20.94 17.76 8.58
CA HIS A 103 -19.97 16.66 8.48
C HIS A 103 -19.93 16.07 7.06
N GLY A 104 -18.72 15.72 6.60
CA GLY A 104 -18.50 14.70 5.57
C GLY A 104 -18.73 15.19 4.14
N ASP A 105 -19.98 15.20 3.70
CA ASP A 105 -20.35 15.26 2.27
C ASP A 105 -21.24 16.47 1.95
N SER A 106 -20.94 17.63 2.55
CA SER A 106 -21.74 18.83 2.33
C SER A 106 -21.38 19.50 1.00
N ALA A 107 -22.31 19.49 0.04
CA ALA A 107 -22.27 20.36 -1.15
C ALA A 107 -22.51 21.85 -0.79
N LEU A 108 -21.72 22.37 0.15
CA LEU A 108 -21.74 23.74 0.64
C LEU A 108 -20.60 24.51 -0.02
N THR A 109 -20.90 25.24 -1.09
CA THR A 109 -19.88 26.05 -1.78
C THR A 109 -19.48 27.30 -1.00
N SER A 110 -20.40 27.83 -0.18
CA SER A 110 -20.18 29.05 0.59
C SER A 110 -20.92 29.05 1.93
N LEU A 111 -20.26 29.58 2.96
CA LEU A 111 -20.87 30.04 4.21
C LEU A 111 -20.66 31.55 4.31
N ARG A 112 -21.74 32.31 4.46
CA ARG A 112 -21.68 33.76 4.68
C ARG A 112 -22.55 34.15 5.87
N CYS A 113 -21.95 34.81 6.86
CA CYS A 113 -22.62 35.29 8.07
C CYS A 113 -22.23 36.75 8.39
N PRO A 114 -22.49 37.72 7.50
CA PRO A 114 -21.94 39.09 7.57
C PRO A 114 -22.42 39.93 8.76
N TYR A 115 -23.41 39.44 9.52
CA TYR A 115 -23.94 40.09 10.73
C TYR A 115 -23.63 39.31 12.02
N LEU A 116 -22.72 38.35 11.97
CA LEU A 116 -22.29 37.58 13.14
C LEU A 116 -21.50 38.49 14.10
N LYS A 117 -21.93 38.51 15.36
CA LYS A 117 -21.36 39.38 16.42
C LYS A 117 -20.48 38.59 17.40
N GLU A 118 -20.77 37.31 17.58
CA GLU A 118 -20.19 36.44 18.61
C GLU A 118 -20.28 34.97 18.18
N ILE A 119 -19.25 34.17 18.50
CA ILE A 119 -19.23 32.71 18.30
C ILE A 119 -18.83 32.06 19.64
N VAL A 120 -19.76 31.35 20.27
CA VAL A 120 -19.51 30.60 21.52
C VAL A 120 -19.79 29.12 21.35
N SER A 121 -18.96 28.29 21.98
CA SER A 121 -19.11 26.84 22.05
C SER A 121 -20.42 26.45 22.73
N CYS A 122 -21.18 25.51 22.15
CA CYS A 122 -22.42 25.03 22.78
C CYS A 122 -22.16 24.15 24.02
N GLN A 123 -20.93 23.61 24.15
CA GLN A 123 -20.40 22.91 25.31
C GLN A 123 -18.88 23.15 25.36
N PRO A 124 -18.24 23.27 26.55
CA PRO A 124 -16.80 23.42 26.66
C PRO A 124 -16.04 22.33 25.89
N GLY A 125 -15.00 22.73 25.14
CA GLY A 125 -14.18 21.81 24.34
C GLY A 125 -14.84 21.26 23.06
N ARG A 126 -16.01 21.80 22.65
CA ARG A 126 -16.60 21.50 21.33
C ARG A 126 -16.56 22.74 20.42
N PRO A 127 -16.19 22.59 19.14
CA PRO A 127 -16.23 23.71 18.20
C PRO A 127 -17.68 24.17 17.96
N ALA A 128 -17.87 25.49 17.85
CA ALA A 128 -19.13 26.11 17.46
C ALA A 128 -19.33 26.07 15.93
N LEU A 129 -18.23 26.14 15.17
CA LEU A 129 -18.19 25.95 13.72
C LEU A 129 -17.14 24.88 13.36
N GLN A 130 -17.56 23.90 12.56
CA GLN A 130 -16.66 22.89 11.98
C GLN A 130 -17.05 22.69 10.51
N ILE A 131 -16.10 22.88 9.59
CA ILE A 131 -16.25 22.55 8.17
C ILE A 131 -15.01 21.77 7.73
N VAL A 132 -15.20 20.49 7.42
CA VAL A 132 -14.11 19.52 7.27
C VAL A 132 -14.36 18.58 6.09
N ASN A 133 -13.31 18.31 5.29
CA ASN A 133 -13.36 17.50 4.07
C ASN A 133 -14.38 17.99 3.02
N ASN A 134 -14.52 19.32 2.82
CA ASN A 134 -15.42 19.86 1.78
C ASN A 134 -14.62 20.35 0.56
N PRO A 135 -14.57 19.58 -0.55
CA PRO A 135 -13.79 19.94 -1.73
C PRO A 135 -14.36 21.15 -2.50
N HIS A 136 -15.63 21.51 -2.30
CA HIS A 136 -16.28 22.59 -3.05
C HIS A 136 -16.35 23.92 -2.27
N LEU A 137 -15.86 23.97 -1.02
CA LEU A 137 -15.91 25.16 -0.17
C LEU A 137 -14.95 26.23 -0.70
N THR A 138 -15.49 27.30 -1.29
CA THR A 138 -14.71 28.42 -1.84
C THR A 138 -14.79 29.67 -0.98
N ILE A 139 -15.83 29.82 -0.15
CA ILE A 139 -16.10 31.04 0.63
C ILE A 139 -16.50 30.69 2.06
N VAL A 140 -15.79 31.29 3.03
CA VAL A 140 -16.23 31.40 4.42
C VAL A 140 -16.10 32.88 4.82
N GLU A 141 -17.22 33.55 5.03
CA GLU A 141 -17.28 34.99 5.34
C GLU A 141 -17.84 35.20 6.75
N ILE A 142 -16.96 35.62 7.65
CA ILE A 142 -17.22 35.97 9.05
C ILE A 142 -16.60 37.37 9.28
N PRO A 143 -17.30 38.34 9.90
CA PRO A 143 -16.74 39.65 10.19
C PRO A 143 -15.52 39.58 11.12
N THR A 144 -14.49 40.40 10.85
CA THR A 144 -13.32 40.56 11.74
C THR A 144 -13.67 41.18 13.11
N THR A 145 -14.88 41.72 13.25
CA THR A 145 -15.47 42.21 14.50
C THR A 145 -16.19 41.13 15.32
N THR A 146 -16.19 39.87 14.86
CA THR A 146 -16.83 38.75 15.57
C THR A 146 -16.06 38.42 16.84
N VAL A 147 -16.73 38.49 18.01
CA VAL A 147 -16.15 38.08 19.29
C VAL A 147 -16.00 36.55 19.35
N VAL A 148 -14.82 36.07 19.73
CA VAL A 148 -14.54 34.67 20.04
C VAL A 148 -13.97 34.54 21.46
N PRO A 149 -14.30 33.48 22.22
CA PRO A 149 -13.70 33.22 23.53
C PRO A 149 -12.18 33.06 23.44
N VAL A 150 -11.47 33.82 24.26
CA VAL A 150 -10.01 33.70 24.38
C VAL A 150 -9.69 32.34 25.02
N ASN A 151 -8.82 31.56 24.37
CA ASN A 151 -8.41 30.20 24.73
C ASN A 151 -9.39 29.04 24.40
N GLU A 152 -10.44 29.25 23.60
CA GLU A 152 -11.24 28.13 23.06
C GLU A 152 -11.07 27.93 21.55
N LYS A 153 -11.03 26.67 21.12
CA LYS A 153 -11.01 26.29 19.69
C LYS A 153 -12.41 26.26 19.09
N VAL A 154 -13.03 27.44 18.99
CA VAL A 154 -14.45 27.57 18.59
C VAL A 154 -14.71 27.36 17.08
N ILE A 155 -13.66 27.42 16.25
CA ILE A 155 -13.71 27.18 14.80
C ILE A 155 -12.74 26.04 14.45
N ILE A 156 -13.16 25.13 13.57
CA ILE A 156 -12.31 24.14 12.89
C ILE A 156 -12.56 24.22 11.38
N ILE A 157 -11.49 24.41 10.61
CA ILE A 157 -11.48 24.47 9.14
C ILE A 157 -10.27 23.64 8.68
N ASP A 158 -10.53 22.49 8.08
CA ASP A 158 -9.53 21.43 7.88
C ASP A 158 -9.89 20.57 6.65
N ARG A 159 -8.93 20.34 5.74
CA ARG A 159 -9.12 19.69 4.42
C ARG A 159 -10.24 20.32 3.58
N ASN A 160 -10.09 21.58 3.21
CA ASN A 160 -11.01 22.33 2.34
C ASN A 160 -10.28 22.84 1.09
N ALA A 161 -10.11 21.98 0.08
CA ALA A 161 -9.19 22.18 -1.05
C ALA A 161 -9.34 23.48 -1.85
N GLN A 162 -10.56 24.01 -1.95
CA GLN A 162 -10.87 25.20 -2.74
C GLN A 162 -10.99 26.49 -1.90
N LEU A 163 -10.73 26.43 -0.59
CA LEU A 163 -10.81 27.60 0.28
C LEU A 163 -9.51 28.40 0.21
N SER A 164 -9.58 29.63 -0.30
CA SER A 164 -8.37 30.39 -0.64
C SER A 164 -7.53 30.76 0.60
N PRO A 165 -6.18 30.83 0.49
CA PRO A 165 -5.30 31.23 1.60
C PRO A 165 -5.59 32.62 2.18
N VAL A 166 -6.24 33.50 1.40
CA VAL A 166 -6.69 34.82 1.86
C VAL A 166 -7.79 34.68 2.92
N ILE A 167 -8.75 33.79 2.70
CA ILE A 167 -9.83 33.51 3.66
C ILE A 167 -9.27 32.80 4.89
N ILE A 168 -8.36 31.83 4.72
CA ILE A 168 -7.64 31.19 5.83
C ILE A 168 -6.92 32.23 6.70
N LYS A 169 -6.25 33.22 6.09
CA LYS A 169 -5.61 34.32 6.82
C LYS A 169 -6.63 35.20 7.58
N GLN A 170 -7.79 35.50 6.98
CA GLN A 170 -8.85 36.25 7.66
C GLN A 170 -9.44 35.50 8.86
N LEU A 171 -9.70 34.19 8.72
CA LEU A 171 -10.22 33.35 9.80
C LEU A 171 -9.22 33.19 10.96
N ARG A 172 -7.92 33.09 10.65
CA ARG A 172 -6.85 33.09 11.67
C ARG A 172 -6.69 34.44 12.39
N LEU A 173 -7.08 35.57 11.77
CA LEU A 173 -7.16 36.86 12.47
C LEU A 173 -8.36 36.93 13.44
N ILE A 174 -9.48 36.27 13.09
CA ILE A 174 -10.67 36.19 13.95
C ILE A 174 -10.43 35.26 15.15
N CYS A 175 -9.83 34.09 14.92
CA CYS A 175 -9.47 33.16 15.99
C CYS A 175 -8.05 32.62 15.82
N PRO A 176 -7.03 33.27 16.42
CA PRO A 176 -5.62 32.84 16.32
C PRO A 176 -5.31 31.48 16.94
N LEU A 177 -6.18 30.96 17.83
CA LEU A 177 -6.00 29.70 18.56
C LEU A 177 -6.85 28.54 17.99
N CYS A 178 -7.63 28.78 16.93
CA CYS A 178 -8.51 27.81 16.30
C CYS A 178 -7.77 26.91 15.29
N ASP A 179 -8.26 25.68 15.11
CA ASP A 179 -7.67 24.70 14.17
C ASP A 179 -8.11 25.01 12.74
N ILE A 180 -7.44 25.99 12.13
CA ILE A 180 -7.71 26.51 10.79
C ILE A 180 -6.49 26.20 9.92
N GLN A 181 -6.56 25.15 9.10
CA GLN A 181 -5.49 24.71 8.21
C GLN A 181 -5.55 25.40 6.83
N ASN A 182 -4.48 25.26 6.04
CA ASN A 182 -4.33 25.89 4.72
C ASN A 182 -4.16 24.83 3.64
N ASP A 183 -5.19 24.01 3.45
CA ASP A 183 -5.14 22.83 2.57
C ASP A 183 -5.52 23.16 1.13
N TYR A 184 -5.34 24.42 0.72
CA TYR A 184 -5.63 24.87 -0.64
C TYR A 184 -4.82 24.07 -1.66
N SER A 185 -5.48 23.51 -2.67
CA SER A 185 -4.85 22.67 -3.69
C SER A 185 -5.44 22.89 -5.08
N THR A 186 -4.57 22.88 -6.09
CA THR A 186 -4.95 22.85 -7.51
C THR A 186 -5.08 21.43 -8.08
N CYS A 187 -4.92 20.42 -7.20
CA CYS A 187 -4.94 18.99 -7.50
C CYS A 187 -6.05 18.21 -6.78
N SER A 188 -7.13 18.89 -6.39
CA SER A 188 -8.40 18.26 -6.02
C SER A 188 -9.32 18.07 -7.24
N GLU A 189 -10.11 17.00 -7.25
CA GLU A 189 -11.10 16.68 -8.29
C GLU A 189 -10.53 16.62 -9.72
N LEU A 190 -9.34 16.03 -9.86
CA LEU A 190 -8.66 15.86 -11.15
C LEU A 190 -9.39 14.89 -12.10
N ASP A 191 -9.40 15.22 -13.39
CA ASP A 191 -9.67 14.28 -14.49
C ASP A 191 -8.42 13.41 -14.80
N VAL A 192 -8.52 12.49 -15.77
CA VAL A 192 -7.37 11.70 -16.26
C VAL A 192 -6.24 12.62 -16.75
N ILE A 193 -4.99 12.38 -16.35
CA ILE A 193 -3.82 13.17 -16.75
C ILE A 193 -2.84 12.29 -17.50
N GLY A 194 -2.92 12.25 -18.84
CA GLY A 194 -2.14 11.33 -19.68
C GLY A 194 -0.61 11.46 -19.64
N ASP A 195 -0.06 12.46 -18.93
CA ASP A 195 1.37 12.73 -18.79
C ASP A 195 1.76 12.75 -17.30
N VAL A 196 2.66 11.83 -16.94
CA VAL A 196 3.19 11.66 -15.58
C VAL A 196 4.09 12.83 -15.16
N GLU A 197 4.90 13.38 -16.06
CA GLU A 197 5.78 14.51 -15.74
C GLU A 197 4.95 15.77 -15.48
N LEU A 198 3.95 16.04 -16.33
CA LEU A 198 2.99 17.13 -16.12
C LEU A 198 2.20 16.96 -14.82
N PHE A 199 1.80 15.73 -14.46
CA PHE A 199 1.12 15.46 -13.19
C PHE A 199 2.01 15.79 -11.99
N VAL A 200 3.24 15.26 -11.94
CA VAL A 200 4.18 15.52 -10.83
C VAL A 200 4.54 17.01 -10.78
N LYS A 201 4.80 17.65 -11.92
CA LYS A 201 5.10 19.09 -12.02
C LYS A 201 3.97 19.99 -11.54
N LYS A 202 2.70 19.57 -11.72
CA LYS A 202 1.52 20.29 -11.23
C LYS A 202 1.24 20.03 -9.75
N CYS A 203 1.40 18.79 -9.30
CA CYS A 203 0.87 18.33 -8.01
C CYS A 203 1.92 18.07 -6.91
N ALA A 204 3.22 18.23 -7.20
CA ALA A 204 4.28 18.15 -6.20
C ALA A 204 4.01 19.09 -5.01
N GLY A 205 4.16 18.54 -3.79
CA GLY A 205 3.94 19.26 -2.54
C GLY A 205 2.52 19.79 -2.31
N GLN A 206 1.50 19.36 -3.06
CA GLN A 206 0.11 19.77 -2.79
C GLN A 206 -0.46 19.03 -1.57
N PRO A 207 -1.22 19.70 -0.68
CA PRO A 207 -1.77 19.08 0.53
C PRO A 207 -2.93 18.12 0.26
N ILE A 208 -3.61 18.27 -0.88
CA ILE A 208 -4.75 17.44 -1.28
C ILE A 208 -4.55 17.02 -2.74
N ILE A 209 -4.54 15.71 -3.00
CA ILE A 209 -4.34 15.13 -4.33
C ILE A 209 -5.44 14.10 -4.61
N THR A 210 -6.54 14.54 -5.22
CA THR A 210 -7.72 13.70 -5.48
C THR A 210 -8.11 13.71 -6.95
N PHE A 211 -8.36 12.53 -7.51
CA PHE A 211 -9.06 12.38 -8.78
C PHE A 211 -10.58 12.28 -8.55
N LYS A 212 -11.39 12.55 -9.58
CA LYS A 212 -12.83 12.31 -9.54
C LYS A 212 -13.10 10.81 -9.36
N THR A 213 -14.08 10.46 -8.53
CA THR A 213 -14.46 9.06 -8.25
C THR A 213 -14.76 8.30 -9.54
N GLY A 214 -14.10 7.15 -9.73
CA GLY A 214 -14.17 6.33 -10.95
C GLY A 214 -13.08 6.63 -11.99
N VAL A 215 -12.24 7.65 -11.80
CA VAL A 215 -11.04 7.87 -12.62
C VAL A 215 -9.96 6.89 -12.17
N GLU A 216 -9.86 5.76 -12.87
CA GLU A 216 -8.73 4.85 -12.75
C GLU A 216 -7.61 5.29 -13.69
N GLN A 217 -6.39 5.40 -13.16
CA GLN A 217 -5.22 5.70 -13.96
C GLN A 217 -4.00 4.89 -13.49
N GLN A 218 -3.30 4.27 -14.44
CA GLN A 218 -2.01 3.65 -14.19
C GLN A 218 -0.93 4.73 -14.20
N LEU A 219 -0.20 4.86 -13.09
CA LEU A 219 0.91 5.79 -12.93
C LEU A 219 2.16 4.97 -12.59
N ILE A 220 3.15 4.98 -13.48
CA ILE A 220 4.49 4.47 -13.20
C ILE A 220 5.31 5.68 -12.73
N LEU A 221 5.73 5.67 -11.46
CA LEU A 221 6.44 6.78 -10.82
C LEU A 221 7.80 6.30 -10.28
N THR A 222 8.82 7.14 -10.37
CA THR A 222 10.11 6.93 -9.69
C THR A 222 10.02 7.28 -8.20
N GLU A 223 11.01 6.84 -7.41
CA GLU A 223 11.09 7.19 -5.97
C GLU A 223 11.13 8.71 -5.74
N GLU A 224 11.87 9.45 -6.57
CA GLU A 224 11.92 10.93 -6.51
C GLU A 224 10.55 11.54 -6.84
N GLN A 225 9.87 11.02 -7.85
CA GLN A 225 8.54 11.49 -8.24
C GLN A 225 7.50 11.24 -7.15
N ILE A 226 7.48 10.04 -6.54
CA ILE A 226 6.60 9.73 -5.39
C ILE A 226 6.93 10.65 -4.21
N THR A 227 8.21 10.77 -3.85
CA THR A 227 8.65 11.61 -2.73
C THR A 227 8.21 13.06 -2.90
N ARG A 228 8.49 13.66 -4.07
CA ARG A 228 8.10 15.05 -4.37
C ARG A 228 6.58 15.25 -4.51
N LEU A 229 5.86 14.23 -4.97
CA LEU A 229 4.41 14.27 -5.08
C LEU A 229 3.74 14.28 -3.70
N PHE A 230 4.20 13.43 -2.76
CA PHE A 230 3.50 13.19 -1.50
C PHE A 230 4.16 13.78 -0.24
N GLU A 231 5.32 14.45 -0.33
CA GLU A 231 6.01 15.11 0.81
C GLU A 231 5.09 15.96 1.71
N ASN A 232 4.09 16.62 1.11
CA ASN A 232 3.16 17.49 1.83
C ASN A 232 1.70 16.99 1.78
N ALA A 233 1.43 15.84 1.18
CA ALA A 233 0.07 15.34 0.99
C ALA A 233 -0.56 14.87 2.32
N VAL A 234 -1.73 15.41 2.64
CA VAL A 234 -2.53 15.11 3.83
C VAL A 234 -3.75 14.26 3.46
N GLU A 235 -4.40 14.57 2.32
CA GLU A 235 -5.52 13.80 1.76
C GLU A 235 -5.24 13.38 0.32
N VAL A 236 -5.40 12.08 0.04
CA VAL A 236 -5.21 11.47 -1.27
C VAL A 236 -6.46 10.68 -1.69
N GLN A 237 -6.83 10.74 -2.97
CA GLN A 237 -7.80 9.84 -3.58
C GLN A 237 -7.31 9.40 -4.97
N MET A 238 -6.67 8.23 -5.01
CA MET A 238 -6.19 7.56 -6.22
C MET A 238 -5.94 6.07 -5.93
N CYS A 239 -5.69 5.27 -6.97
CA CYS A 239 -5.18 3.91 -6.84
C CYS A 239 -3.72 3.86 -7.32
N LEU A 240 -2.74 3.95 -6.41
CA LEU A 240 -1.33 3.86 -6.77
C LEU A 240 -0.85 2.40 -6.70
N ALA A 241 -0.11 1.95 -7.71
CA ALA A 241 0.46 0.61 -7.76
C ALA A 241 1.98 0.67 -7.91
N VAL A 242 2.71 0.47 -6.81
CA VAL A 242 4.16 0.32 -6.80
C VAL A 242 4.47 -1.17 -6.86
N LYS A 243 4.78 -1.66 -8.07
CA LYS A 243 5.02 -3.08 -8.33
C LYS A 243 6.35 -3.32 -9.03
N MET A 244 7.06 -4.36 -8.61
CA MET A 244 8.29 -4.87 -9.26
C MET A 244 9.36 -3.79 -9.49
N SER A 245 9.35 -2.75 -8.64
CA SER A 245 10.18 -1.55 -8.80
C SER A 245 11.48 -1.65 -8.00
N SER A 246 12.49 -0.87 -8.42
CA SER A 246 13.75 -0.69 -7.68
C SER A 246 13.65 0.34 -6.55
N ILE A 247 12.45 0.69 -6.11
CA ILE A 247 12.22 1.69 -5.05
C ILE A 247 12.65 1.09 -3.70
N GLN A 248 13.45 1.85 -2.96
CA GLN A 248 13.96 1.54 -1.63
C GLN A 248 13.07 2.14 -0.54
N GLN A 249 12.49 3.32 -0.79
CA GLN A 249 11.74 4.08 0.22
C GLN A 249 10.40 4.61 -0.29
N LEU A 250 9.35 4.38 0.51
CA LEU A 250 8.01 4.91 0.34
C LEU A 250 7.57 5.60 1.64
N VAL A 251 7.81 6.91 1.74
CA VAL A 251 7.53 7.70 2.94
C VAL A 251 6.43 8.74 2.66
N PHE A 252 5.35 8.67 3.43
CA PHE A 252 4.18 9.55 3.31
C PHE A 252 4.04 10.37 4.60
N PRO A 253 4.88 11.41 4.81
CA PRO A 253 5.17 11.97 6.13
C PRO A 253 3.98 12.70 6.78
N LYS A 254 3.04 13.23 5.98
CA LYS A 254 1.91 14.05 6.45
C LYS A 254 0.54 13.43 6.15
N LEU A 255 0.50 12.21 5.62
CA LEU A 255 -0.73 11.56 5.20
C LEU A 255 -1.65 11.28 6.40
N MET A 256 -2.89 11.78 6.32
CA MET A 256 -3.95 11.52 7.30
C MET A 256 -5.16 10.79 6.70
N GLN A 257 -5.30 10.78 5.36
CA GLN A 257 -6.36 10.06 4.67
C GLN A 257 -5.99 9.68 3.23
N TRP A 258 -6.14 8.42 2.84
CA TRP A 258 -6.00 7.91 1.46
C TRP A 258 -7.20 7.03 1.10
N ARG A 259 -7.98 7.46 0.11
CA ARG A 259 -9.12 6.70 -0.46
C ARG A 259 -8.78 6.09 -1.81
N SER A 260 -9.43 4.99 -2.14
CA SER A 260 -9.39 4.37 -3.45
C SER A 260 -9.93 5.29 -4.56
N CYS A 261 -9.44 5.11 -5.78
CA CYS A 261 -9.99 5.78 -6.97
C CYS A 261 -11.42 5.32 -7.31
N ALA A 262 -11.73 4.04 -7.04
CA ALA A 262 -13.00 3.40 -7.31
C ALA A 262 -13.29 2.27 -6.30
N PRO A 263 -14.56 2.00 -5.94
CA PRO A 263 -14.92 0.98 -4.96
C PRO A 263 -14.34 -0.41 -5.29
N GLY A 264 -13.72 -1.04 -4.29
CA GLY A 264 -13.11 -2.36 -4.43
C GLY A 264 -11.73 -2.38 -5.10
N LYS A 265 -11.19 -1.23 -5.53
CA LYS A 265 -9.78 -1.09 -5.90
C LYS A 265 -8.95 -0.69 -4.69
N ASN A 266 -7.66 -1.03 -4.69
CA ASN A 266 -6.74 -0.67 -3.61
C ASN A 266 -6.28 0.78 -3.76
N ALA A 267 -6.34 1.55 -2.67
CA ALA A 267 -5.83 2.92 -2.64
C ALA A 267 -4.31 2.97 -2.88
N LEU A 268 -3.59 2.00 -2.30
CA LEU A 268 -2.18 1.73 -2.57
C LEU A 268 -1.93 0.21 -2.69
N ALA A 269 -1.07 -0.20 -3.60
CA ALA A 269 -0.60 -1.59 -3.71
C ALA A 269 0.92 -1.59 -3.84
N VAL A 270 1.61 -2.22 -2.88
CA VAL A 270 3.07 -2.32 -2.77
C VAL A 270 3.43 -3.81 -2.91
N VAL A 271 3.69 -4.25 -4.14
CA VAL A 271 3.73 -5.68 -4.50
C VAL A 271 5.06 -6.06 -5.15
N ASN A 272 5.72 -7.10 -4.64
CA ASN A 272 6.92 -7.68 -5.26
C ASN A 272 8.05 -6.66 -5.51
N ASN A 273 8.30 -5.69 -4.61
CA ASN A 273 9.39 -4.71 -4.79
C ASN A 273 10.68 -5.23 -4.11
N PRO A 274 11.65 -5.75 -4.86
CA PRO A 274 12.78 -6.52 -4.33
C PRO A 274 13.86 -5.68 -3.62
N GLN A 275 13.68 -4.36 -3.53
CA GLN A 275 14.65 -3.45 -2.89
C GLN A 275 14.00 -2.55 -1.82
N LEU A 276 12.70 -2.71 -1.55
CA LEU A 276 11.97 -1.84 -0.63
C LEU A 276 12.31 -2.16 0.83
N GLU A 277 12.94 -1.21 1.51
CA GLU A 277 13.36 -1.28 2.92
C GLU A 277 12.46 -0.43 3.83
N ILE A 278 11.84 0.63 3.29
CA ILE A 278 11.03 1.58 4.07
C ILE A 278 9.65 1.78 3.43
N LEU A 279 8.60 1.53 4.21
CA LEU A 279 7.20 1.87 3.92
C LEU A 279 6.58 2.52 5.16
N SER A 280 6.48 3.85 5.16
CA SER A 280 6.24 4.63 6.38
C SER A 280 5.14 5.68 6.23
N PHE A 281 4.25 5.75 7.23
CA PHE A 281 3.09 6.65 7.27
C PHE A 281 2.99 7.39 8.63
N PRO A 282 3.95 8.27 9.00
CA PRO A 282 4.08 8.82 10.35
C PRO A 282 2.85 9.57 10.90
N ALA A 283 2.03 10.17 10.04
CA ALA A 283 0.83 10.92 10.44
C ALA A 283 -0.44 10.06 10.53
N CYS A 284 -0.40 8.79 10.10
CA CYS A 284 -1.55 7.89 10.14
C CYS A 284 -1.87 7.40 11.56
N THR A 285 -2.81 8.08 12.21
CA THR A 285 -3.23 7.83 13.61
C THR A 285 -4.68 7.34 13.74
N ASN A 286 -5.40 7.24 12.63
CA ASN A 286 -6.82 6.84 12.55
C ASN A 286 -6.93 5.43 11.94
N PRO A 287 -7.72 4.49 12.51
CA PRO A 287 -8.04 3.17 11.91
C PRO A 287 -8.57 3.17 10.46
N ARG A 288 -8.87 4.34 9.88
CA ARG A 288 -9.21 4.53 8.47
C ARG A 288 -8.33 5.61 7.81
N CYS A 289 -7.05 5.66 8.14
CA CYS A 289 -6.10 6.54 7.45
C CYS A 289 -5.92 6.10 6.00
N ILE A 290 -5.87 4.79 5.74
CA ILE A 290 -5.90 4.23 4.39
C ILE A 290 -7.13 3.35 4.28
N GLU A 291 -7.93 3.53 3.23
CA GLU A 291 -9.15 2.73 2.99
C GLU A 291 -8.81 1.24 2.83
N ASN A 292 -7.80 0.95 2.00
CA ASN A 292 -7.20 -0.35 1.78
C ASN A 292 -5.80 -0.21 1.15
N ILE A 293 -4.83 -0.97 1.66
CA ILE A 293 -3.52 -1.19 1.04
C ILE A 293 -3.22 -2.69 0.95
N VAL A 294 -2.57 -3.08 -0.14
CA VAL A 294 -1.92 -4.39 -0.30
C VAL A 294 -0.42 -4.23 -0.09
N VAL A 295 0.19 -5.03 0.78
CA VAL A 295 1.64 -5.16 0.94
C VAL A 295 1.99 -6.64 0.89
N GLU A 296 2.65 -7.09 -0.17
CA GLU A 296 3.01 -8.50 -0.38
C GLU A 296 4.30 -8.64 -1.20
N GLY A 297 5.08 -9.70 -0.99
CA GLY A 297 6.25 -9.99 -1.83
C GLY A 297 7.46 -9.04 -1.70
N ASN A 298 7.49 -8.13 -0.72
CA ASN A 298 8.59 -7.16 -0.54
C ASN A 298 9.62 -7.74 0.47
N PRO A 299 10.81 -8.21 0.04
CA PRO A 299 11.67 -9.07 0.86
C PRO A 299 12.46 -8.37 1.96
N TYR A 300 12.84 -7.11 1.76
CA TYR A 300 13.65 -6.35 2.73
C TYR A 300 12.80 -5.41 3.60
N LEU A 301 11.48 -5.40 3.43
CA LEU A 301 10.58 -4.56 4.20
C LEU A 301 10.37 -5.15 5.61
N PRO A 302 10.78 -4.48 6.70
CA PRO A 302 10.70 -5.02 8.04
C PRO A 302 9.25 -5.31 8.48
N THR A 303 9.07 -6.44 9.17
CA THR A 303 7.78 -6.89 9.70
C THR A 303 7.16 -5.88 10.68
N GLU A 304 8.01 -5.12 11.38
CA GLU A 304 7.64 -4.04 12.28
C GLU A 304 6.91 -2.90 11.54
N GLN A 305 7.38 -2.52 10.34
CA GLN A 305 6.74 -1.47 9.54
C GLN A 305 5.38 -1.94 9.02
N ILE A 306 5.30 -3.19 8.55
CA ILE A 306 4.04 -3.83 8.14
C ILE A 306 3.05 -3.88 9.32
N ASN A 307 3.52 -4.21 10.53
CA ASN A 307 2.69 -4.32 11.72
C ASN A 307 2.03 -3.00 12.15
N VAL A 308 2.67 -1.84 11.91
CA VAL A 308 2.08 -0.53 12.22
C VAL A 308 0.85 -0.23 11.34
N ILE A 309 0.78 -0.80 10.12
CA ILE A 309 -0.34 -0.58 9.19
C ILE A 309 -1.69 -1.08 9.75
N HIS A 310 -1.68 -2.17 10.54
CA HIS A 310 -2.88 -2.67 11.24
C HIS A 310 -3.49 -1.63 12.20
N GLY A 311 -2.70 -0.66 12.68
CA GLY A 311 -3.19 0.42 13.55
C GLY A 311 -4.05 1.47 12.81
N PHE A 312 -3.90 1.58 11.49
CA PHE A 312 -4.53 2.65 10.69
C PHE A 312 -5.27 2.19 9.42
N CYS A 313 -5.35 0.88 9.17
CA CYS A 313 -6.17 0.27 8.13
C CYS A 313 -6.91 -0.97 8.65
N ILE A 314 -8.23 -1.02 8.42
CA ILE A 314 -9.08 -2.16 8.80
C ILE A 314 -9.19 -3.22 7.69
N ASN A 315 -9.15 -2.81 6.41
CA ASN A 315 -9.44 -3.66 5.25
C ASN A 315 -8.18 -3.89 4.39
N CYS A 316 -7.09 -4.36 4.99
CA CYS A 316 -5.78 -4.49 4.34
C CYS A 316 -5.34 -5.94 4.09
N HIS A 317 -4.60 -6.15 3.00
CA HIS A 317 -3.88 -7.41 2.74
C HIS A 317 -2.40 -7.19 3.04
N LEU A 318 -1.89 -7.84 4.08
CA LEU A 318 -0.52 -7.68 4.56
C LEU A 318 0.15 -9.07 4.65
N GLU A 319 0.94 -9.43 3.65
CA GLU A 319 1.75 -10.65 3.62
C GLU A 319 3.19 -10.33 4.05
N TYR A 320 3.61 -10.94 5.15
CA TYR A 320 4.99 -10.88 5.63
C TYR A 320 5.88 -11.78 4.75
N TYR A 321 6.87 -11.21 4.07
CA TYR A 321 7.75 -12.00 3.23
C TYR A 321 8.69 -12.88 4.07
N ALA A 322 8.68 -14.18 3.78
CA ALA A 322 9.61 -15.14 4.36
C ALA A 322 10.65 -15.55 3.29
N PRO A 323 11.96 -15.31 3.52
CA PRO A 323 13.00 -15.55 2.52
C PRO A 323 13.17 -17.03 2.19
N ALA A 324 13.90 -17.32 1.10
CA ALA A 324 13.89 -18.64 0.48
C ALA A 324 12.45 -19.15 0.24
N CYS A 325 11.56 -18.25 -0.21
CA CYS A 325 10.20 -18.54 -0.66
C CYS A 325 9.30 -19.22 0.38
N GLY A 326 9.39 -18.81 1.66
CA GLY A 326 8.66 -19.43 2.77
C GLY A 326 9.46 -20.46 3.56
N LEU A 327 10.70 -20.74 3.19
CA LEU A 327 11.57 -21.60 4.01
C LEU A 327 12.15 -20.86 5.21
N GLY A 328 12.40 -19.55 5.11
CA GLY A 328 13.00 -18.74 6.17
C GLY A 328 14.49 -19.04 6.40
N ASN A 329 15.00 -18.67 7.58
CA ASN A 329 16.44 -18.72 7.89
C ASN A 329 16.94 -20.10 8.39
N ARG A 330 16.17 -21.17 8.19
CA ARG A 330 16.58 -22.55 8.54
C ARG A 330 17.47 -23.15 7.45
N THR A 331 18.19 -24.21 7.78
CA THR A 331 18.83 -25.05 6.76
C THR A 331 17.79 -25.80 5.93
N PHE A 332 18.04 -25.91 4.63
CA PHE A 332 17.22 -26.62 3.64
C PHE A 332 18.12 -27.19 2.54
N THR A 333 17.63 -28.21 1.83
CA THR A 333 18.34 -28.79 0.69
C THR A 333 18.04 -28.04 -0.62
N PRO A 334 18.87 -28.16 -1.67
CA PRO A 334 18.56 -27.58 -2.99
C PRO A 334 17.19 -28.00 -3.51
N GLN A 335 16.81 -29.27 -3.35
CA GLN A 335 15.50 -29.79 -3.78
C GLN A 335 14.34 -29.15 -3.01
N GLN A 336 14.51 -28.89 -1.71
CA GLN A 336 13.49 -28.19 -0.91
C GLN A 336 13.33 -26.74 -1.37
N LEU A 337 14.44 -26.06 -1.68
CA LEU A 337 14.43 -24.68 -2.16
C LEU A 337 13.72 -24.56 -3.51
N VAL A 338 14.11 -25.35 -4.52
CA VAL A 338 13.50 -25.25 -5.87
C VAL A 338 12.02 -25.59 -5.87
N ARG A 339 11.57 -26.49 -4.98
CA ARG A 339 10.16 -26.81 -4.78
C ARG A 339 9.38 -25.70 -4.06
N ALA A 340 9.98 -25.03 -3.07
CA ALA A 340 9.34 -23.92 -2.34
C ALA A 340 9.25 -22.63 -3.17
N CYS A 341 10.25 -22.38 -4.01
CA CYS A 341 10.31 -21.23 -4.91
C CYS A 341 9.60 -21.45 -6.25
N ALA A 342 9.08 -22.65 -6.53
CA ALA A 342 8.39 -22.95 -7.79
C ALA A 342 7.22 -21.97 -8.04
N GLY A 343 7.27 -21.29 -9.19
CA GLY A 343 6.25 -20.31 -9.59
C GLY A 343 6.20 -19.01 -8.78
N LYS A 344 7.23 -18.67 -7.99
CA LYS A 344 7.34 -17.40 -7.26
C LYS A 344 7.94 -16.28 -8.12
N HIS A 345 7.42 -15.06 -7.99
CA HIS A 345 7.88 -13.88 -8.73
C HIS A 345 9.19 -13.26 -8.18
N VAL A 346 9.40 -13.33 -6.86
CA VAL A 346 10.56 -12.74 -6.15
C VAL A 346 11.26 -13.83 -5.35
N ILE A 347 12.48 -14.15 -5.75
CA ILE A 347 13.33 -15.18 -5.13
C ILE A 347 14.57 -14.50 -4.56
N VAL A 348 14.70 -14.46 -3.23
CA VAL A 348 15.88 -13.94 -2.52
C VAL A 348 16.41 -14.93 -1.47
N PRO A 349 17.72 -14.88 -1.18
CA PRO A 349 18.32 -15.63 -0.07
C PRO A 349 17.83 -15.14 1.30
N PRO A 350 17.96 -15.97 2.36
CA PRO A 350 17.88 -15.51 3.74
C PRO A 350 18.92 -14.42 4.04
N ALA A 351 18.54 -13.44 4.86
CA ALA A 351 19.47 -12.39 5.31
C ALA A 351 20.67 -13.02 6.03
N ASN A 352 21.88 -12.49 5.77
CA ASN A 352 23.17 -12.99 6.28
C ASN A 352 23.53 -14.44 5.89
N SER A 353 22.90 -15.01 4.85
CA SER A 353 23.30 -16.28 4.24
C SER A 353 24.29 -16.08 3.08
N PRO A 354 25.05 -17.11 2.65
CA PRO A 354 26.01 -17.00 1.53
C PRO A 354 25.33 -16.98 0.14
N GLY A 355 24.08 -16.52 0.04
CA GLY A 355 23.30 -16.52 -1.20
C GLY A 355 22.66 -17.87 -1.55
N ILE A 356 21.82 -17.88 -2.58
CA ILE A 356 21.25 -19.11 -3.16
C ILE A 356 22.18 -19.63 -4.25
N ILE A 357 22.67 -20.87 -4.11
CA ILE A 357 23.42 -21.57 -5.16
C ILE A 357 22.72 -22.90 -5.44
N ILE A 358 22.43 -23.18 -6.71
CA ILE A 358 21.75 -24.40 -7.16
C ILE A 358 22.65 -25.08 -8.21
N TYR A 359 23.12 -26.29 -7.93
CA TYR A 359 23.86 -27.10 -8.91
C TYR A 359 22.91 -28.09 -9.60
N SER A 360 23.08 -28.28 -10.91
CA SER A 360 22.31 -29.23 -11.74
C SER A 360 22.33 -30.66 -11.21
N LYS A 361 23.47 -31.10 -10.63
CA LYS A 361 23.62 -32.42 -9.99
C LYS A 361 22.67 -32.65 -8.81
N ASP A 362 22.18 -31.58 -8.18
CA ASP A 362 21.38 -31.63 -6.95
C ASP A 362 19.86 -31.54 -7.23
N VAL A 363 19.42 -31.26 -8.46
CA VAL A 363 18.00 -31.04 -8.82
C VAL A 363 17.64 -31.69 -10.16
N THR A 364 16.37 -31.84 -10.48
CA THR A 364 15.94 -32.23 -11.84
C THR A 364 15.68 -31.01 -12.72
N GLU A 365 15.79 -31.17 -14.05
CA GLU A 365 15.43 -30.14 -15.04
C GLU A 365 14.00 -29.60 -14.81
N VAL A 366 13.05 -30.50 -14.51
CA VAL A 366 11.66 -30.15 -14.22
C VAL A 366 11.52 -29.28 -12.96
N GLU A 367 12.35 -29.50 -11.95
CA GLU A 367 12.36 -28.67 -10.74
C GLU A 367 13.03 -27.31 -10.98
N LEU A 368 14.14 -27.26 -11.72
CA LEU A 368 14.84 -26.02 -12.05
C LEU A 368 14.01 -25.11 -12.98
N ASN A 369 13.34 -25.68 -13.98
CA ASN A 369 12.45 -24.92 -14.85
C ASN A 369 11.18 -24.46 -14.10
N ARG A 370 10.67 -25.22 -13.12
CA ARG A 370 9.59 -24.75 -12.23
C ARG A 370 10.02 -23.65 -11.28
N PHE A 371 11.24 -23.73 -10.74
CA PHE A 371 11.86 -22.67 -9.93
C PHE A 371 11.91 -21.33 -10.69
N CYS A 372 12.34 -21.36 -11.95
CA CYS A 372 12.41 -20.17 -12.80
C CYS A 372 11.08 -19.74 -13.46
N SER A 373 10.07 -20.62 -13.52
CA SER A 373 8.91 -20.49 -14.43
C SER A 373 8.14 -19.16 -14.38
N ASN A 374 7.97 -18.56 -13.19
CA ASN A 374 7.33 -17.25 -13.00
C ASN A 374 8.28 -16.20 -12.39
N ALA A 375 9.59 -16.48 -12.32
CA ALA A 375 10.54 -15.61 -11.65
C ALA A 375 10.72 -14.31 -12.45
N VAL A 376 10.53 -13.17 -11.79
CA VAL A 376 10.70 -11.82 -12.36
C VAL A 376 11.94 -11.15 -11.75
N TYR A 377 12.11 -11.29 -10.43
CA TYR A 377 13.34 -10.94 -9.71
C TYR A 377 13.96 -12.18 -9.06
N MET A 378 15.25 -12.38 -9.27
CA MET A 378 16.00 -13.50 -8.68
C MET A 378 17.40 -13.08 -8.21
N GLN A 379 17.69 -13.32 -6.93
CA GLN A 379 19.06 -13.28 -6.39
C GLN A 379 19.56 -14.72 -6.13
N ALA A 380 20.31 -15.27 -7.09
CA ALA A 380 20.77 -16.66 -7.07
C ALA A 380 21.99 -16.87 -7.99
N CYS A 381 22.58 -18.07 -7.92
CA CYS A 381 23.46 -18.62 -8.94
C CYS A 381 22.99 -20.04 -9.30
N ILE A 382 22.89 -20.32 -10.60
CA ILE A 382 22.51 -21.62 -11.17
C ILE A 382 23.72 -22.17 -11.91
N VAL A 383 24.15 -23.38 -11.54
CA VAL A 383 25.36 -24.04 -12.02
C VAL A 383 24.97 -25.32 -12.75
N MET A 384 24.94 -25.25 -14.08
CA MET A 384 24.69 -26.38 -14.97
C MET A 384 26.02 -26.86 -15.54
N GLU A 385 26.67 -27.77 -14.83
CA GLU A 385 27.91 -28.42 -15.27
C GLU A 385 27.63 -29.87 -15.67
N GLY A 386 28.04 -30.28 -16.88
CA GLY A 386 28.02 -31.66 -17.35
C GLY A 386 26.64 -32.37 -17.31
N SER A 387 25.55 -31.60 -17.26
CA SER A 387 24.23 -32.14 -16.93
C SER A 387 23.51 -32.77 -18.13
N PRO A 388 22.58 -33.71 -17.89
CA PRO A 388 21.74 -34.31 -18.94
C PRO A 388 20.54 -33.42 -19.32
N PHE A 389 20.49 -32.16 -18.87
CA PHE A 389 19.33 -31.29 -19.09
C PHE A 389 19.26 -30.87 -20.55
N THR A 390 18.05 -30.86 -21.12
CA THR A 390 17.80 -30.46 -22.51
C THR A 390 17.45 -28.98 -22.65
N SER A 391 16.82 -28.39 -21.63
CA SER A 391 16.39 -26.99 -21.58
C SER A 391 16.63 -26.31 -20.22
N LEU A 392 16.87 -25.00 -20.24
CA LEU A 392 16.68 -24.11 -19.08
C LEU A 392 15.67 -23.02 -19.44
N GLN A 393 14.62 -22.82 -18.64
CA GLN A 393 13.53 -21.89 -18.95
C GLN A 393 13.21 -20.93 -17.81
N CYS A 394 13.65 -19.67 -17.96
CA CYS A 394 13.42 -18.52 -17.07
C CYS A 394 12.78 -17.34 -17.86
N PRO A 395 11.55 -17.50 -18.38
CA PRO A 395 11.01 -16.65 -19.45
C PRO A 395 10.62 -15.22 -19.02
N TYR A 396 10.33 -14.97 -17.74
CA TYR A 396 9.80 -13.69 -17.25
C TYR A 396 10.80 -12.87 -16.41
N LEU A 397 12.08 -13.25 -16.36
CA LEU A 397 13.08 -12.51 -15.58
C LEU A 397 13.25 -11.08 -16.12
N GLU A 398 12.94 -10.08 -15.29
CA GLU A 398 13.18 -8.66 -15.59
C GLU A 398 14.44 -8.14 -14.90
N LYS A 399 14.87 -8.76 -13.79
CA LYS A 399 16.11 -8.41 -13.10
C LYS A 399 16.73 -9.60 -12.38
N ILE A 400 18.04 -9.76 -12.52
CA ILE A 400 18.81 -10.76 -11.75
C ILE A 400 19.94 -10.12 -10.96
N VAL A 401 20.38 -10.80 -9.89
CA VAL A 401 21.54 -10.44 -9.08
C VAL A 401 22.30 -11.72 -8.73
N PRO A 402 23.64 -11.75 -8.82
CA PRO A 402 24.43 -12.87 -8.32
C PRO A 402 24.14 -13.23 -6.86
N CYS A 403 24.28 -14.51 -6.54
CA CYS A 403 24.31 -14.99 -5.17
C CYS A 403 25.45 -14.39 -4.34
N GLN A 404 26.58 -14.07 -4.99
CA GLN A 404 27.79 -13.49 -4.40
C GLN A 404 28.50 -12.59 -5.45
N PRO A 405 29.15 -11.49 -5.06
CA PRO A 405 29.86 -10.60 -5.99
C PRO A 405 30.91 -11.32 -6.84
N GLY A 406 31.03 -10.95 -8.11
CA GLY A 406 32.02 -11.52 -9.03
C GLY A 406 31.73 -12.95 -9.52
N ARG A 407 30.56 -13.53 -9.17
CA ARG A 407 30.10 -14.82 -9.68
C ARG A 407 28.99 -14.64 -10.73
N ALA A 408 28.92 -15.54 -11.72
CA ALA A 408 27.82 -15.52 -12.69
C ALA A 408 26.51 -16.04 -12.07
N VAL A 409 25.38 -15.46 -12.49
CA VAL A 409 24.04 -15.98 -12.15
C VAL A 409 23.78 -17.29 -12.87
N PHE A 410 24.30 -17.45 -14.09
CA PHE A 410 24.18 -18.66 -14.89
C PHE A 410 25.56 -19.16 -15.33
N GLU A 411 26.01 -20.26 -14.75
CA GLU A 411 27.24 -20.99 -15.10
C GLU A 411 26.84 -22.26 -15.86
N ILE A 412 26.90 -22.26 -17.19
CA ILE A 412 26.38 -23.34 -18.04
C ILE A 412 27.53 -23.93 -18.87
N THR A 413 28.10 -25.03 -18.39
CA THR A 413 29.34 -25.64 -18.91
C THR A 413 29.18 -27.11 -19.29
N GLY A 414 29.61 -27.51 -20.49
CA GLY A 414 29.78 -28.92 -20.86
C GLY A 414 28.49 -29.77 -20.96
N ASN A 415 27.31 -29.14 -21.08
CA ASN A 415 26.02 -29.85 -21.06
C ASN A 415 25.72 -30.45 -22.44
N ASN A 416 26.10 -31.72 -22.64
CA ASN A 416 26.02 -32.39 -23.95
C ASN A 416 24.59 -32.51 -24.51
N ALA A 417 23.57 -32.55 -23.65
CA ALA A 417 22.16 -32.66 -24.06
C ALA A 417 21.46 -31.29 -24.28
N LEU A 418 22.07 -30.18 -23.84
CA LEU A 418 21.41 -28.88 -23.75
C LEU A 418 21.26 -28.24 -25.14
N SER A 419 20.02 -28.09 -25.59
CA SER A 419 19.68 -27.50 -26.90
C SER A 419 19.09 -26.09 -26.78
N GLU A 420 18.43 -25.78 -25.65
CA GLU A 420 17.70 -24.53 -25.41
C GLU A 420 18.05 -23.88 -24.06
N VAL A 421 18.18 -22.55 -24.06
CA VAL A 421 18.21 -21.72 -22.85
C VAL A 421 17.33 -20.48 -23.10
N VAL A 422 16.19 -20.39 -22.42
CA VAL A 422 15.25 -19.26 -22.50
C VAL A 422 15.43 -18.35 -21.30
N ILE A 423 16.03 -17.18 -21.55
CA ILE A 423 16.04 -16.04 -20.63
C ILE A 423 15.36 -14.88 -21.35
N SER A 424 14.58 -14.06 -20.62
CA SER A 424 13.91 -12.88 -21.16
C SER A 424 14.88 -11.94 -21.88
N LYS A 425 14.42 -11.33 -22.97
CA LYS A 425 15.20 -10.35 -23.75
C LYS A 425 15.27 -8.96 -23.10
N THR A 426 14.50 -8.73 -22.03
CA THR A 426 14.43 -7.46 -21.28
C THR A 426 15.05 -7.56 -19.90
N VAL A 427 15.74 -8.66 -19.57
CA VAL A 427 16.36 -8.84 -18.25
C VAL A 427 17.48 -7.81 -18.03
N ILE A 428 17.45 -7.14 -16.88
CA ILE A 428 18.46 -6.18 -16.45
C ILE A 428 19.50 -6.89 -15.58
N PHE A 429 20.77 -6.64 -15.88
CA PHE A 429 21.93 -7.14 -15.15
C PHE A 429 22.60 -6.02 -14.34
N PRO A 430 23.36 -6.36 -13.28
CA PRO A 430 24.33 -5.45 -12.68
C PRO A 430 25.37 -4.98 -13.72
N GLU A 431 25.71 -3.69 -13.70
CA GLU A 431 26.71 -3.14 -14.62
C GLU A 431 28.12 -3.67 -14.29
N GLY A 432 28.87 -4.05 -15.32
CA GLY A 432 30.27 -4.50 -15.20
C GLY A 432 30.49 -5.93 -14.69
N GLU A 433 29.44 -6.66 -14.30
CA GLU A 433 29.57 -8.04 -13.80
C GLU A 433 29.47 -9.11 -14.91
N LYS A 434 30.29 -10.17 -14.79
CA LYS A 434 30.18 -11.39 -15.63
C LYS A 434 29.05 -12.28 -15.13
N VAL A 435 27.84 -11.91 -15.51
CA VAL A 435 26.56 -12.45 -15.03
C VAL A 435 26.10 -13.75 -15.71
N VAL A 436 26.65 -14.09 -16.88
CA VAL A 436 26.35 -15.30 -17.64
C VAL A 436 27.65 -15.87 -18.21
N THR A 437 27.83 -17.19 -18.07
CA THR A 437 28.93 -17.95 -18.68
C THR A 437 28.33 -19.18 -19.36
N VAL A 438 28.53 -19.32 -20.67
CA VAL A 438 27.96 -20.41 -21.48
C VAL A 438 29.02 -20.93 -22.42
N THR A 439 29.62 -22.08 -22.10
CA THR A 439 30.74 -22.65 -22.86
C THR A 439 30.64 -24.17 -22.94
N GLY A 440 31.19 -24.79 -23.99
CA GLY A 440 31.26 -26.25 -24.06
C GLY A 440 29.91 -26.98 -24.24
N ASN A 441 28.82 -26.30 -24.60
CA ASN A 441 27.49 -26.90 -24.75
C ASN A 441 27.23 -27.24 -26.23
N PRO A 442 27.44 -28.49 -26.69
CA PRO A 442 27.54 -28.82 -28.12
C PRO A 442 26.22 -28.80 -28.87
N LEU A 443 25.09 -29.04 -28.19
CA LEU A 443 23.77 -29.06 -28.83
C LEU A 443 23.06 -27.70 -28.84
N LEU A 444 23.58 -26.70 -28.13
CA LEU A 444 22.94 -25.39 -28.00
C LEU A 444 22.74 -24.75 -29.38
N SER A 445 21.56 -24.15 -29.60
CA SER A 445 21.21 -23.61 -30.91
C SER A 445 21.94 -22.28 -31.20
N PRO A 446 22.32 -21.99 -32.47
CA PRO A 446 22.92 -20.72 -32.83
C PRO A 446 22.03 -19.52 -32.50
N SER A 447 20.70 -19.66 -32.62
CA SER A 447 19.73 -18.63 -32.25
C SER A 447 19.71 -18.36 -30.74
N THR A 448 19.81 -19.40 -29.90
CA THR A 448 19.99 -19.26 -28.45
C THR A 448 21.28 -18.53 -28.12
N ILE A 449 22.39 -18.88 -28.78
CA ILE A 449 23.70 -18.24 -28.56
C ILE A 449 23.66 -16.76 -28.98
N THR A 450 23.05 -16.43 -30.12
CA THR A 450 22.83 -15.04 -30.55
C THR A 450 21.93 -14.28 -29.58
N GLN A 451 20.85 -14.90 -29.07
CA GLN A 451 19.98 -14.28 -28.07
C GLN A 451 20.74 -13.98 -26.77
N LEU A 452 21.53 -14.92 -26.26
CA LEU A 452 22.30 -14.74 -25.02
C LEU A 452 23.41 -13.68 -25.18
N LYS A 453 24.13 -13.66 -26.31
CA LYS A 453 25.12 -12.61 -26.64
C LYS A 453 24.48 -11.23 -26.78
N GLY A 454 23.25 -11.14 -27.32
CA GLY A 454 22.49 -9.89 -27.40
C GLY A 454 21.92 -9.43 -26.05
N ILE A 455 21.60 -10.37 -25.17
CA ILE A 455 21.13 -10.14 -23.80
C ILE A 455 22.29 -9.63 -22.90
N CYS A 456 23.47 -10.27 -22.96
CA CYS A 456 24.66 -9.82 -22.24
C CYS A 456 25.88 -9.73 -23.18
N PRO A 457 26.20 -8.53 -23.72
CA PRO A 457 27.33 -8.33 -24.63
C PRO A 457 28.72 -8.56 -24.01
N TYR A 458 28.84 -8.52 -22.68
CA TYR A 458 30.11 -8.64 -21.94
C TYR A 458 30.32 -10.01 -21.28
N CYS A 459 29.44 -10.97 -21.57
CA CYS A 459 29.42 -12.29 -20.94
C CYS A 459 30.25 -13.34 -21.71
N ASP A 460 30.79 -14.33 -20.99
CA ASP A 460 31.64 -15.39 -21.54
C ASP A 460 30.80 -16.47 -22.23
N ILE A 461 30.30 -16.15 -23.44
CA ILE A 461 29.41 -17.01 -24.23
C ILE A 461 30.15 -17.48 -25.48
N SER A 462 30.57 -18.75 -25.52
CA SER A 462 31.21 -19.37 -26.68
C SER A 462 30.29 -20.37 -27.38
N ASP A 463 30.26 -20.27 -28.70
CA ASP A 463 29.74 -21.30 -29.59
C ASP A 463 30.80 -22.40 -29.78
N VAL A 464 30.38 -23.66 -29.62
CA VAL A 464 31.20 -24.82 -29.97
C VAL A 464 30.82 -25.24 -31.38
N TYR A 465 31.35 -24.54 -32.38
CA TYR A 465 31.19 -24.94 -33.77
C TYR A 465 31.99 -26.23 -34.05
N SER A 466 31.36 -27.18 -34.74
CA SER A 466 32.02 -28.31 -35.36
C SER A 466 31.36 -28.57 -36.70
N LYS A 467 32.16 -28.81 -37.74
CA LYS A 467 31.65 -29.28 -39.05
C LYS A 467 31.19 -30.74 -39.00
N CYS A 468 31.59 -31.50 -37.97
CA CYS A 468 31.20 -32.90 -37.77
C CYS A 468 30.06 -33.08 -36.76
N ARG A 469 29.14 -32.11 -36.69
CA ARG A 469 27.89 -32.17 -35.91
C ARG A 469 26.73 -32.50 -36.86
N TRP A 470 25.97 -33.55 -36.53
CA TRP A 470 24.83 -34.07 -37.30
C TRP A 470 25.17 -34.63 -38.71
N VAL A 471 26.36 -35.23 -38.87
CA VAL A 471 26.70 -35.86 -40.16
C VAL A 471 25.85 -37.12 -40.37
N GLN A 472 25.18 -37.21 -41.52
CA GLN A 472 24.22 -38.29 -41.80
C GLN A 472 24.93 -39.59 -42.20
N THR A 473 26.01 -39.49 -42.99
CA THR A 473 26.80 -40.61 -43.49
C THR A 473 28.25 -40.18 -43.67
N PHE A 474 29.20 -41.07 -43.39
CA PHE A 474 30.55 -41.04 -43.98
C PHE A 474 30.73 -42.34 -44.80
N GLY A 475 31.57 -42.31 -45.83
CA GLY A 475 31.85 -43.46 -46.69
C GLY A 475 32.85 -44.47 -46.08
N SER A 476 33.68 -44.04 -45.13
CA SER A 476 34.52 -44.95 -44.32
C SER A 476 34.98 -44.32 -43.00
N VAL A 477 35.65 -45.11 -42.15
CA VAL A 477 36.28 -44.63 -40.92
C VAL A 477 37.39 -43.61 -41.21
N GLU A 478 38.15 -43.81 -42.29
CA GLU A 478 39.21 -42.90 -42.72
C GLU A 478 38.66 -41.52 -43.06
N GLU A 479 37.51 -41.43 -43.74
CA GLU A 479 36.84 -40.16 -44.03
C GLU A 479 36.41 -39.43 -42.74
N ILE A 480 35.97 -40.15 -41.71
CA ILE A 480 35.70 -39.57 -40.37
C ILE A 480 36.99 -39.01 -39.78
N VAL A 481 38.12 -39.72 -39.87
CA VAL A 481 39.38 -39.23 -39.31
C VAL A 481 39.90 -38.02 -40.09
N GLU A 482 39.86 -38.02 -41.41
CA GLU A 482 40.31 -36.89 -42.24
C GLU A 482 39.43 -35.65 -42.05
N GLU A 483 38.10 -35.78 -42.07
CA GLU A 483 37.20 -34.64 -41.90
C GLU A 483 37.08 -34.19 -40.44
N CYS A 484 37.11 -35.09 -39.46
CA CYS A 484 36.75 -34.77 -38.07
C CYS A 484 37.90 -34.77 -37.06
N ALA A 485 39.13 -35.11 -37.43
CA ALA A 485 40.27 -34.95 -36.53
C ALA A 485 40.37 -33.52 -35.97
N GLY A 486 40.52 -33.41 -34.65
CA GLY A 486 40.61 -32.12 -33.95
C GLY A 486 39.31 -31.32 -33.87
N GLN A 487 38.17 -31.82 -34.40
CA GLN A 487 36.88 -31.17 -34.16
C GLN A 487 36.48 -31.32 -32.68
N PRO A 488 35.90 -30.28 -32.04
CA PRO A 488 35.51 -30.34 -30.62
C PRO A 488 34.27 -31.20 -30.35
N ILE A 489 33.56 -31.61 -31.40
CA ILE A 489 32.36 -32.45 -31.37
C ILE A 489 32.40 -33.34 -32.61
N ILE A 490 32.14 -34.64 -32.44
CA ILE A 490 31.86 -35.57 -33.55
C ILE A 490 30.56 -36.29 -33.19
N MET A 491 29.52 -36.11 -34.00
CA MET A 491 28.17 -36.59 -33.69
C MET A 491 27.40 -36.91 -34.98
N GLY A 492 26.99 -38.18 -35.13
CA GLY A 492 26.17 -38.64 -36.25
C GLY A 492 24.71 -38.20 -36.16
N GLY A 493 24.00 -38.26 -37.28
CA GLY A 493 22.54 -38.12 -37.35
C GLY A 493 21.77 -39.32 -36.77
N LEU A 494 20.43 -39.22 -36.77
CA LEU A 494 19.55 -40.31 -36.30
C LEU A 494 19.64 -41.60 -37.14
N GLU A 495 20.06 -41.48 -38.40
CA GLU A 495 20.25 -42.61 -39.34
C GLU A 495 21.73 -42.94 -39.55
N PHE A 496 22.61 -42.53 -38.64
CA PHE A 496 24.06 -42.68 -38.81
C PHE A 496 24.51 -44.14 -38.82
N THR A 497 24.96 -44.60 -39.98
CA THR A 497 25.64 -45.88 -40.20
C THR A 497 27.11 -45.67 -40.57
N LEU A 498 27.94 -46.67 -40.24
CA LEU A 498 29.39 -46.71 -40.44
C LEU A 498 29.78 -48.07 -41.05
#